data_AF-A0A2W2A6R2-F1
#
_entry.id   AF-A0A2W2A6R2-F1
#
_cell.length_a   1.000
_cell.length_b   1.000
_cell.length_c   1.000
_cell.angle_alpha   90.00
_cell.angle_beta   90.00
_cell.angle_gamma   90.00
#
_symmetry.space_group_name_H-M   'P 1'
#
loop_
_entity.id
_entity.type
_entity.pdbx_description
1 polymer ?
#
loop_
_entity_poly.entity_id
_entity_poly.type
_entity_poly.pdbx_seq_one_letter_code
_entity_poly.pdbx_strand_id
1 'polypeptide(L)'
;MNNESVPREILFSAGAIESQLQKIYRHPVLEESPILKKFLSFIVHETLEGRSVYLKEYTIAVNVLDRPASFNPQQSCVVRIHARRLRDALQQYYMDSGSRGDIIISIPKGKYVPRFDAPISANQSYVTSKKVAPLTLDKNIFKPTIAVCPFSCMPDNLYAQQFGDNLCLELSASLLHFTSLSVIAYQATRHISGNHLDIKEFNSVMNCRYLISGGIQTVGEMMRLNVQLIECGNYNQSWAEIYECKISNANIFELQDTICRHIIEGVGPFIGH
;
A
#
# COMPACT_ATOMS: atom_id res chain seq x y z
N MET A 1 -34.49 -4.72 6.44
CA MET A 1 -34.38 -5.81 7.43
C MET A 1 -32.93 -6.26 7.46
N ASN A 2 -32.39 -6.29 8.67
CA ASN A 2 -30.98 -6.31 9.03
C ASN A 2 -30.22 -7.49 8.41
N ASN A 3 -29.10 -7.20 7.74
CA ASN A 3 -28.08 -8.20 7.45
C ASN A 3 -26.94 -7.97 8.45
N GLU A 4 -27.20 -8.33 9.70
CA GLU A 4 -26.19 -8.38 10.76
C GLU A 4 -25.14 -9.41 10.35
N SER A 5 -23.94 -8.90 10.05
CA SER A 5 -22.77 -9.72 9.75
C SER A 5 -22.30 -10.40 11.03
N VAL A 6 -22.72 -11.65 11.23
CA VAL A 6 -22.28 -12.53 12.31
C VAL A 6 -20.74 -12.54 12.36
N PRO A 7 -20.09 -12.35 13.54
CA PRO A 7 -18.65 -12.48 13.66
C PRO A 7 -18.26 -13.94 13.40
N ARG A 8 -17.44 -14.22 12.38
CA ARG A 8 -16.84 -15.55 12.20
C ARG A 8 -15.99 -15.86 13.43
N GLU A 9 -16.42 -16.85 14.21
CA GLU A 9 -15.71 -17.37 15.38
C GLU A 9 -14.25 -17.70 15.05
N ILE A 10 -13.35 -17.43 15.99
CA ILE A 10 -11.93 -17.71 15.87
C ILE A 10 -11.77 -19.24 15.82
N LEU A 11 -11.56 -19.81 14.64
CA LEU A 11 -11.45 -21.26 14.40
C LEU A 11 -10.13 -21.87 14.90
N PHE A 12 -9.23 -21.08 15.47
CA PHE A 12 -7.89 -21.49 15.90
C PHE A 12 -7.68 -21.21 17.39
N SER A 13 -6.94 -22.09 18.09
CA SER A 13 -6.60 -21.85 19.49
C SER A 13 -5.64 -20.67 19.62
N ALA A 14 -5.74 -19.92 20.73
CA ALA A 14 -4.85 -18.78 21.00
C ALA A 14 -3.36 -19.18 20.92
N GLY A 15 -2.99 -20.35 21.45
CA GLY A 15 -1.62 -20.85 21.40
C GLY A 15 -1.11 -21.16 19.98
N ALA A 16 -1.99 -21.53 19.05
CA ALA A 16 -1.60 -21.73 17.65
C ALA A 16 -1.32 -20.39 16.95
N ILE A 17 -2.11 -19.36 17.25
CA ILE A 17 -1.93 -18.00 16.73
C ILE A 17 -0.64 -17.38 17.30
N GLU A 18 -0.35 -17.56 18.59
CA GLU A 18 0.90 -17.10 19.21
C GLU A 18 2.12 -17.79 18.62
N SER A 19 2.05 -19.11 18.38
CA SER A 19 3.12 -19.85 17.73
C SER A 19 3.40 -19.31 16.32
N GLN A 20 2.36 -18.93 15.58
CA GLN A 20 2.51 -18.30 14.27
C GLN A 20 3.13 -16.91 14.38
N LEU A 21 2.76 -16.10 15.37
CA LEU A 21 3.39 -14.80 15.61
C LEU A 21 4.89 -14.91 15.87
N GLN A 22 5.32 -15.92 16.66
CA GLN A 22 6.75 -16.15 16.91
C GLN A 22 7.54 -16.46 15.63
N LYS A 23 6.93 -17.17 14.67
CA LYS A 23 7.55 -17.39 13.36
C LYS A 23 7.66 -16.09 12.56
N ILE A 24 6.60 -15.29 12.54
CA ILE A 24 6.56 -14.00 11.83
C ILE A 24 7.60 -13.03 12.41
N TYR A 25 7.77 -12.98 13.73
CA TYR A 25 8.72 -12.06 14.39
C TYR A 25 10.19 -12.38 14.15
N ARG A 26 10.50 -13.61 13.74
CA ARG A 26 11.85 -14.06 13.35
C ARG A 26 12.17 -13.80 11.88
N HIS A 27 11.21 -13.32 11.10
CA HIS A 27 11.45 -12.99 9.69
C HIS A 27 12.11 -11.61 9.56
N PRO A 28 13.12 -11.44 8.68
CA PRO A 28 13.89 -10.18 8.57
C PRO A 28 13.01 -8.92 8.41
N VAL A 29 11.91 -9.05 7.67
CA VAL A 29 10.96 -7.97 7.37
C VAL A 29 10.27 -7.38 8.61
N LEU A 30 10.05 -8.19 9.66
CA LEU A 30 9.54 -7.70 10.94
C LEU A 30 10.62 -7.64 12.01
N GLU A 31 11.74 -8.33 11.84
CA GLU A 31 12.81 -8.39 12.83
C GLU A 31 13.35 -6.99 13.16
N GLU A 32 13.58 -6.21 12.10
CA GLU A 32 14.16 -4.86 12.14
C GLU A 32 13.18 -3.76 12.61
N SER A 33 11.89 -4.08 12.84
CA SER A 33 10.88 -3.07 13.18
C SER A 33 10.15 -3.35 14.50
N PRO A 34 10.64 -2.76 15.63
CA PRO A 34 9.98 -2.90 16.93
C PRO A 34 8.54 -2.40 16.95
N ILE A 35 8.25 -1.34 16.18
CA ILE A 35 6.92 -0.72 16.16
C ILE A 35 5.89 -1.59 15.43
N LEU A 36 6.28 -2.28 14.34
CA LEU A 36 5.39 -3.20 13.65
C LEU A 36 5.14 -4.47 14.47
N LYS A 37 6.16 -4.95 15.20
CA LYS A 37 6.01 -6.03 16.18
C LYS A 37 5.00 -5.64 17.28
N LYS A 38 5.15 -4.45 17.88
CA LYS A 38 4.24 -3.90 18.89
C LYS A 38 2.82 -3.76 18.34
N PHE A 39 2.67 -3.24 17.13
CA PHE A 39 1.38 -3.11 16.44
C PHE A 39 0.71 -4.46 16.26
N LEU A 40 1.41 -5.42 15.64
CA LEU A 40 0.88 -6.74 15.36
C LEU A 40 0.50 -7.48 16.64
N SER A 41 1.36 -7.42 17.67
CA SER A 41 1.09 -8.01 18.99
C SER A 41 -0.19 -7.43 19.60
N PHE A 42 -0.29 -6.10 19.63
CA PHE A 42 -1.43 -5.40 20.21
C PHE A 42 -2.76 -5.78 19.54
N ILE A 43 -2.83 -5.71 18.20
CA ILE A 43 -4.08 -6.00 17.50
C ILE A 43 -4.49 -7.48 17.59
N VAL A 44 -3.52 -8.40 17.66
CA VAL A 44 -3.81 -9.83 17.82
C VAL A 44 -4.28 -10.12 19.25
N HIS A 45 -3.59 -9.60 20.26
CA HIS A 45 -3.98 -9.78 21.66
C HIS A 45 -5.38 -9.24 21.95
N GLU A 46 -5.67 -7.99 21.56
CA GLU A 46 -7.00 -7.39 21.71
C GLU A 46 -8.10 -8.17 20.95
N THR A 47 -7.74 -8.83 19.84
CA THR A 47 -8.71 -9.67 19.10
C THR A 47 -8.93 -11.01 19.78
N LEU A 48 -7.88 -11.64 20.32
CA LEU A 48 -7.97 -12.90 21.07
C LEU A 48 -8.76 -12.73 22.38
N GLU A 49 -8.67 -11.57 23.02
CA GLU A 49 -9.43 -11.24 24.23
C GLU A 49 -10.84 -10.70 23.94
N GLY A 50 -11.30 -10.74 22.68
CA GLY A 50 -12.66 -10.32 22.29
C GLY A 50 -12.89 -8.81 22.30
N ARG A 51 -11.84 -8.00 22.45
CA ARG A 51 -11.89 -6.52 22.51
C ARG A 51 -11.65 -5.85 21.15
N SER A 52 -11.89 -6.59 20.06
CA SER A 52 -11.70 -6.11 18.68
C SER A 52 -12.49 -4.83 18.33
N VAL A 53 -13.60 -4.56 19.03
CA VAL A 53 -14.41 -3.34 18.87
C VAL A 53 -13.63 -2.06 19.20
N TYR A 54 -12.59 -2.16 20.03
CA TYR A 54 -11.74 -1.03 20.44
C TYR A 54 -10.58 -0.76 19.48
N LEU A 55 -10.36 -1.61 18.47
CA LEU A 55 -9.30 -1.46 17.46
C LEU A 55 -9.64 -0.37 16.43
N LYS A 56 -9.71 0.87 16.91
CA LYS A 56 -9.89 2.09 16.12
C LYS A 56 -8.56 2.82 15.97
N GLU A 57 -8.51 3.73 15.01
CA GLU A 57 -7.31 4.50 14.68
C GLU A 57 -6.73 5.25 15.89
N TYR A 58 -7.60 5.91 16.66
CA TYR A 58 -7.22 6.61 17.90
C TYR A 58 -6.56 5.68 18.92
N THR A 59 -7.18 4.54 19.21
CA THR A 59 -6.69 3.57 20.20
C THR A 59 -5.30 3.06 19.86
N ILE A 60 -5.07 2.78 18.58
CA ILE A 60 -3.78 2.30 18.10
C ILE A 60 -2.74 3.42 18.16
N ALA A 61 -3.09 4.65 17.81
CA ALA A 61 -2.18 5.79 17.92
C ALA A 61 -1.64 5.96 19.34
N VAL A 62 -2.52 5.92 20.33
CA VAL A 62 -2.15 6.15 21.74
C VAL A 62 -1.41 4.96 22.33
N ASN A 63 -1.92 3.74 22.14
CA ASN A 63 -1.39 2.55 22.83
C ASN A 63 -0.20 1.89 22.12
N VAL A 64 -0.09 2.05 20.79
CA VAL A 64 0.98 1.43 20.00
C VAL A 64 2.04 2.45 19.60
N LEU A 65 1.61 3.60 19.07
CA LEU A 65 2.50 4.61 18.47
C LEU A 65 2.90 5.73 19.44
N ASP A 66 2.59 5.55 20.73
CA ASP A 66 2.90 6.46 21.84
C ASP A 66 2.49 7.92 21.54
N ARG A 67 1.36 8.10 20.86
CA ARG A 67 0.82 9.42 20.53
C ARG A 67 0.05 10.00 21.72
N PRO A 68 0.10 11.34 21.92
CA PRO A 68 -0.61 11.99 23.01
C PRO A 68 -2.13 11.84 22.86
N ALA A 69 -2.86 11.94 23.98
CA ALA A 69 -4.32 11.80 23.99
C ALA A 69 -5.07 12.83 23.12
N SER A 70 -4.40 13.94 22.77
CA SER A 70 -4.87 14.97 21.83
C SER A 70 -4.78 14.56 20.35
N PHE A 71 -4.29 13.35 20.04
CA PHE A 71 -4.14 12.86 18.67
C PHE A 71 -5.47 12.87 17.89
N ASN A 72 -5.44 13.45 16.69
CA ASN A 72 -6.58 13.50 15.78
C ASN A 72 -6.33 12.62 14.53
N PRO A 73 -7.06 11.49 14.37
CA PRO A 73 -6.96 10.61 13.18
C PRO A 73 -7.30 11.26 11.84
N GLN A 74 -7.99 12.40 11.82
CA GLN A 74 -8.28 13.13 10.59
C GLN A 74 -7.10 13.99 10.14
N GLN A 75 -6.23 14.40 11.06
CA GLN A 75 -5.10 15.28 10.79
C GLN A 75 -3.76 14.53 10.69
N SER A 76 -3.75 13.23 11.03
CA SER A 76 -2.54 12.41 10.98
C SER A 76 -2.82 11.03 10.39
N CYS A 77 -2.09 10.70 9.33
CA CYS A 77 -2.17 9.40 8.66
C CYS A 77 -1.30 8.31 9.32
N VAL A 78 -0.63 8.61 10.44
CA VAL A 78 0.43 7.77 11.01
C VAL A 78 -0.02 6.32 11.27
N VAL A 79 -1.24 6.12 11.77
CA VAL A 79 -1.77 4.78 12.06
C VAL A 79 -2.11 4.03 10.77
N ARG A 80 -2.69 4.73 9.78
CA ARG A 80 -2.98 4.14 8.45
C ARG A 80 -1.70 3.69 7.76
N ILE A 81 -0.64 4.48 7.88
CA ILE A 81 0.69 4.18 7.36
C ILE A 81 1.29 2.94 8.04
N HIS A 82 1.34 2.88 9.38
CA HIS A 82 1.87 1.69 10.07
C HIS A 82 1.03 0.44 9.83
N ALA A 83 -0.30 0.58 9.73
CA ALA A 83 -1.18 -0.53 9.37
C ALA A 83 -0.90 -1.03 7.94
N ARG A 84 -0.56 -0.14 7.00
CA ARG A 84 -0.12 -0.54 5.66
C ARG A 84 1.24 -1.24 5.70
N ARG A 85 2.24 -0.66 6.38
CA ARG A 85 3.55 -1.29 6.56
C ARG A 85 3.44 -2.68 7.16
N LEU A 86 2.55 -2.87 8.13
CA LEU A 86 2.28 -4.17 8.73
C LEU A 86 1.64 -5.15 7.74
N ARG A 87 0.70 -4.70 6.90
CA ARG A 87 0.10 -5.54 5.84
C ARG A 87 1.15 -5.98 4.81
N ASP A 88 1.99 -5.05 4.36
CA ASP A 88 3.03 -5.32 3.36
C ASP A 88 4.07 -6.29 3.93
N ALA A 89 4.46 -6.11 5.20
CA ALA A 89 5.37 -7.00 5.91
C ALA A 89 4.81 -8.43 6.06
N LEU A 90 3.52 -8.56 6.42
CA LEU A 90 2.84 -9.85 6.47
C LEU A 90 2.76 -10.50 5.09
N GLN A 91 2.42 -9.73 4.05
CA GLN A 91 2.37 -10.25 2.69
C GLN A 91 3.73 -10.80 2.25
N GLN A 92 4.81 -10.06 2.47
CA GLN A 92 6.16 -10.50 2.13
C GLN A 92 6.56 -11.78 2.88
N TYR A 93 6.30 -11.85 4.19
CA TYR A 93 6.56 -13.07 4.98
C TYR A 93 5.88 -14.32 4.38
N TYR A 94 4.61 -14.23 3.99
CA TYR A 94 3.88 -15.37 3.42
C TYR A 94 4.29 -15.70 1.98
N MET A 95 4.83 -14.73 1.23
CA MET A 95 5.43 -15.00 -0.09
C MET A 95 6.76 -15.73 0.04
N ASP A 96 7.62 -15.32 0.97
CA ASP A 96 8.96 -15.88 1.16
C ASP A 96 8.94 -17.26 1.83
N SER A 97 8.06 -17.46 2.82
CA SER A 97 7.99 -18.71 3.59
C SER A 97 7.22 -19.83 2.87
N GLY A 98 6.40 -19.47 1.86
CA GLY A 98 5.44 -20.36 1.21
C GLY A 98 4.27 -20.73 2.13
N SER A 99 3.02 -20.61 1.65
CA SER A 99 1.80 -20.79 2.45
C SER A 99 1.49 -22.23 2.91
N ARG A 100 2.48 -23.13 3.02
CA ARG A 100 2.26 -24.55 3.34
C ARG A 100 2.25 -24.78 4.86
N GLY A 101 1.06 -24.98 5.41
CA GLY A 101 0.84 -25.54 6.74
C GLY A 101 0.69 -24.53 7.89
N ASP A 102 0.87 -23.23 7.61
CA ASP A 102 0.84 -22.18 8.63
C ASP A 102 -0.45 -21.34 8.58
N ILE A 103 -0.90 -20.87 9.75
CA ILE A 103 -2.06 -19.98 9.88
C ILE A 103 -1.75 -18.66 9.15
N ILE A 104 -2.66 -18.20 8.30
CA ILE A 104 -2.51 -16.93 7.60
C ILE A 104 -3.12 -15.82 8.44
N ILE A 105 -2.28 -14.90 8.89
CA ILE A 105 -2.68 -13.68 9.59
C ILE A 105 -2.74 -12.54 8.57
N SER A 106 -3.92 -11.98 8.35
CA SER A 106 -4.14 -10.85 7.44
C SER A 106 -4.87 -9.70 8.12
N ILE A 107 -4.67 -8.47 7.65
CA ILE A 107 -5.34 -7.28 8.19
C ILE A 107 -6.10 -6.60 7.06
N PRO A 108 -7.44 -6.61 7.04
CA PRO A 108 -8.22 -6.04 5.96
C PRO A 108 -7.96 -4.54 5.77
N LYS A 109 -8.09 -4.04 4.53
CA LYS A 109 -8.01 -2.60 4.24
C LYS A 109 -9.16 -1.87 4.93
N GLY A 110 -8.89 -0.68 5.49
CA GLY A 110 -9.86 0.12 6.23
C GLY A 110 -10.27 -0.43 7.61
N LYS A 111 -9.70 -1.56 8.04
CA LYS A 111 -9.90 -2.13 9.37
C LYS A 111 -8.56 -2.44 10.02
N TYR A 112 -8.57 -2.57 11.35
CA TYR A 112 -7.39 -2.92 12.14
C TYR A 112 -7.51 -4.26 12.85
N VAL A 113 -8.67 -4.91 12.76
CA VAL A 113 -8.91 -6.23 13.32
C VAL A 113 -8.25 -7.29 12.41
N PRO A 114 -7.27 -8.06 12.90
CA PRO A 114 -6.67 -9.16 12.14
C PRO A 114 -7.68 -10.28 11.90
N ARG A 115 -7.52 -10.97 10.76
CA ARG A 115 -8.23 -12.18 10.39
C ARG A 115 -7.24 -13.35 10.37
N PHE A 116 -7.71 -14.48 10.90
CA PHE A 116 -6.99 -15.74 10.94
C PHE A 116 -7.63 -16.71 9.94
N ASP A 117 -6.86 -17.15 8.96
CA ASP A 117 -7.32 -18.04 7.90
C ASP A 117 -6.48 -19.32 7.87
N ALA A 118 -7.11 -20.43 7.47
CA ALA A 118 -6.41 -21.69 7.26
C ALA A 118 -5.44 -21.56 6.06
N PRO A 119 -4.29 -22.26 6.06
CA PRO A 119 -3.40 -22.30 4.92
C PRO A 119 -4.16 -22.78 3.69
N ILE A 120 -3.95 -22.09 2.57
CA ILE A 120 -4.51 -22.48 1.28
C ILE A 120 -3.92 -23.86 0.94
N SER A 121 -4.70 -24.91 1.10
CA SER A 121 -4.30 -26.24 0.64
C SER A 121 -4.18 -26.20 -0.88
N ALA A 122 -3.06 -26.69 -1.39
CA ALA A 122 -2.70 -26.68 -2.82
C ALA A 122 -3.66 -27.45 -3.76
N ASN A 123 -4.83 -27.88 -3.27
CA ASN A 123 -5.90 -28.50 -4.03
C ASN A 123 -7.07 -27.56 -4.36
N GLN A 124 -6.93 -26.24 -4.20
CA GLN A 124 -7.91 -25.26 -4.68
C GLN A 124 -7.38 -24.42 -5.85
N SER A 125 -6.93 -25.14 -6.88
CA SER A 125 -6.65 -24.59 -8.21
C SER A 125 -7.88 -24.71 -9.10
N TYR A 126 -8.36 -23.57 -9.61
CA TYR A 126 -9.17 -23.40 -10.83
C TYR A 126 -10.53 -24.11 -10.97
N VAL A 127 -11.61 -23.49 -10.48
CA VAL A 127 -13.00 -23.60 -11.01
C VAL A 127 -13.72 -22.30 -10.60
N THR A 128 -14.27 -21.39 -11.42
CA THR A 128 -14.64 -21.36 -12.84
C THR A 128 -14.63 -19.90 -13.30
N SER A 129 -14.20 -19.68 -14.54
CA SER A 129 -14.53 -18.50 -15.35
C SER A 129 -16.04 -18.25 -15.38
N LYS A 130 -16.53 -17.32 -14.56
CA LYS A 130 -17.85 -16.74 -14.79
C LYS A 130 -17.66 -15.58 -15.77
N LYS A 131 -18.02 -15.85 -17.03
CA LYS A 131 -18.23 -14.89 -18.12
C LYS A 131 -18.72 -13.55 -17.56
N VAL A 132 -17.81 -12.58 -17.43
CA VAL A 132 -18.16 -11.22 -17.07
C VAL A 132 -18.88 -10.65 -18.29
N ALA A 133 -20.17 -10.37 -18.15
CA ALA A 133 -20.90 -9.60 -19.16
C ALA A 133 -20.14 -8.28 -19.40
N PRO A 134 -20.10 -7.75 -20.64
CA PRO A 134 -19.44 -6.48 -20.89
C PRO A 134 -20.04 -5.46 -19.94
N LEU A 135 -19.18 -4.79 -19.15
CA LEU A 135 -19.58 -3.61 -18.41
C LEU A 135 -20.16 -2.64 -19.44
N THR A 136 -21.49 -2.51 -19.48
CA THR A 136 -22.15 -1.42 -20.18
C THR A 136 -21.73 -0.15 -19.47
N LEU A 137 -20.68 0.48 -19.98
CA LEU A 137 -20.22 1.79 -19.55
C LEU A 137 -21.34 2.79 -19.84
N ASP A 138 -21.95 3.32 -18.79
CA ASP A 138 -22.77 4.53 -18.87
C ASP A 138 -21.89 5.64 -19.45
N LYS A 139 -22.20 6.08 -20.67
CA LYS A 139 -21.42 7.02 -21.49
C LYS A 139 -21.35 8.46 -20.95
N ASN A 140 -21.69 8.72 -19.67
CA ASN A 140 -21.91 10.09 -19.20
C ASN A 140 -21.28 10.48 -17.85
N ILE A 141 -20.26 9.76 -17.36
CA ILE A 141 -19.39 10.25 -16.28
C ILE A 141 -17.94 9.79 -16.55
N PHE A 142 -17.27 10.33 -17.57
CA PHE A 142 -15.83 10.09 -17.73
C PHE A 142 -15.05 10.94 -16.72
N LYS A 143 -14.80 10.37 -15.54
CA LYS A 143 -13.80 10.92 -14.62
C LYS A 143 -12.43 10.87 -15.32
N PRO A 144 -11.62 11.95 -15.32
CA PRO A 144 -10.24 11.87 -15.77
C PRO A 144 -9.51 10.70 -15.08
N THR A 145 -8.81 9.89 -15.87
CA THR A 145 -8.09 8.72 -15.35
C THR A 145 -6.62 9.07 -15.15
N ILE A 146 -6.06 8.73 -13.98
CA ILE A 146 -4.64 8.90 -13.66
C ILE A 146 -3.97 7.54 -13.43
N ALA A 147 -2.75 7.39 -13.93
CA ALA A 147 -1.90 6.24 -13.69
C ALA A 147 -0.60 6.66 -13.00
N VAL A 148 -0.01 5.74 -12.22
CA VAL A 148 1.33 5.89 -11.65
C VAL A 148 2.21 4.82 -12.27
N CYS A 149 3.32 5.21 -12.89
CA CYS A 149 4.30 4.27 -13.43
C CYS A 149 5.43 4.00 -12.43
N PRO A 150 6.09 2.83 -12.52
CA PRO A 150 7.31 2.57 -11.75
C PRO A 150 8.36 3.66 -12.01
N PHE A 151 8.96 4.17 -10.94
CA PHE A 151 10.07 5.10 -11.08
C PHE A 151 11.29 4.39 -11.65
N SER A 152 11.90 5.01 -12.66
CA SER A 152 13.16 4.51 -13.24
C SER A 152 14.25 4.49 -12.16
N CYS A 153 15.03 3.43 -12.08
CA CYS A 153 16.16 3.35 -11.17
C CYS A 153 17.23 2.42 -11.74
N MET A 154 18.42 2.47 -11.15
CA MET A 154 19.49 1.54 -11.54
C MET A 154 19.12 0.10 -11.13
N PRO A 155 19.23 -0.90 -12.04
CA PRO A 155 18.75 -2.27 -11.78
C PRO A 155 19.44 -2.99 -10.61
N ASP A 156 20.65 -2.56 -10.26
CA ASP A 156 21.48 -3.12 -9.19
C ASP A 156 21.16 -2.54 -7.80
N ASN A 157 20.31 -1.51 -7.71
CA ASN A 157 19.91 -0.93 -6.44
C ASN A 157 18.54 -1.44 -5.98
N LEU A 158 18.54 -2.57 -5.27
CA LEU A 158 17.34 -3.17 -4.66
C LEU A 158 16.64 -2.21 -3.68
N TYR A 159 17.41 -1.39 -2.95
CA TYR A 159 16.87 -0.44 -1.99
C TYR A 159 16.04 0.66 -2.68
N ALA A 160 16.56 1.20 -3.78
CA ALA A 160 15.85 2.19 -4.60
C ALA A 160 14.61 1.61 -5.29
N GLN A 161 14.68 0.36 -5.76
CA GLN A 161 13.54 -0.34 -6.37
C GLN A 161 12.40 -0.55 -5.36
N GLN A 162 12.73 -1.08 -4.19
CA GLN A 162 11.75 -1.28 -3.12
C GLN A 162 11.15 0.05 -2.66
N PHE A 163 11.96 1.10 -2.54
CA PHE A 163 11.47 2.43 -2.22
C PHE A 163 10.49 2.93 -3.28
N GLY A 164 10.86 2.84 -4.57
CA GLY A 164 10.04 3.28 -5.70
C GLY A 164 8.72 2.54 -5.80
N ASP A 165 8.73 1.21 -5.76
CA ASP A 165 7.52 0.37 -5.82
C ASP A 165 6.52 0.71 -4.69
N ASN A 166 7.04 0.87 -3.47
CA ASN A 166 6.22 1.21 -2.32
C ASN A 166 5.65 2.63 -2.41
N LEU A 167 6.44 3.59 -2.88
CA LEU A 167 6.01 4.96 -3.11
C LEU A 167 4.95 5.03 -4.22
N CYS A 168 5.12 4.30 -5.33
CA CYS A 168 4.13 4.24 -6.41
C CYS A 168 2.80 3.63 -5.94
N LEU A 169 2.86 2.56 -5.14
CA LEU A 169 1.67 1.97 -4.52
C LEU A 169 0.98 2.95 -3.57
N GLU A 170 1.76 3.80 -2.87
CA GLU A 170 1.22 4.84 -2.00
C GLU A 170 0.52 5.94 -2.76
N LEU A 171 1.17 6.45 -3.80
CA LEU A 171 0.61 7.47 -4.68
C LEU A 171 -0.70 6.98 -5.29
N SER A 172 -0.72 5.75 -5.82
CA SER A 172 -1.95 5.15 -6.37
C SER A 172 -3.09 5.08 -5.33
N ALA A 173 -2.79 4.78 -4.07
CA ALA A 173 -3.79 4.79 -3.01
C ALA A 173 -4.22 6.21 -2.58
N SER A 174 -3.27 7.13 -2.42
CA SER A 174 -3.51 8.51 -1.97
C SER A 174 -4.25 9.35 -3.00
N LEU A 175 -4.06 9.07 -4.30
CA LEU A 175 -4.80 9.72 -5.38
C LEU A 175 -6.31 9.42 -5.34
N LEU A 176 -6.74 8.35 -4.68
CA LEU A 176 -8.17 8.05 -4.50
C LEU A 176 -8.91 9.09 -3.64
N HIS A 177 -8.19 9.96 -2.92
CA HIS A 177 -8.80 11.09 -2.21
C HIS A 177 -9.44 12.10 -3.18
N PHE A 178 -8.99 12.18 -4.43
CA PHE A 178 -9.60 13.00 -5.46
C PHE A 178 -10.80 12.26 -6.07
N THR A 179 -11.99 12.49 -5.52
CA THR A 179 -13.22 11.80 -5.96
C THR A 179 -13.63 12.08 -7.41
N SER A 180 -13.10 13.15 -8.02
CA SER A 180 -13.27 13.51 -9.43
C SER A 180 -12.35 12.73 -10.38
N LEU A 181 -11.39 11.96 -9.86
CA LEU A 181 -10.47 11.13 -10.66
C LEU A 181 -10.83 9.64 -10.57
N SER A 182 -10.49 8.91 -11.63
CA SER A 182 -10.33 7.46 -11.61
C SER A 182 -8.84 7.14 -11.52
N VAL A 183 -8.45 6.19 -10.67
CA VAL A 183 -7.04 5.80 -10.51
C VAL A 183 -6.82 4.39 -11.02
N ILE A 184 -5.82 4.22 -11.89
CA ILE A 184 -5.34 2.91 -12.30
C ILE A 184 -4.51 2.32 -11.16
N ALA A 185 -4.86 1.10 -10.74
CA ALA A 185 -4.12 0.39 -9.72
C ALA A 185 -2.67 0.16 -10.19
N TYR A 186 -1.70 0.52 -9.35
CA TYR A 186 -0.27 0.39 -9.67
C TYR A 186 0.15 -1.03 -10.08
N GLN A 187 -0.53 -2.07 -9.59
CA GLN A 187 -0.29 -3.46 -10.00
C GLN A 187 -0.43 -3.67 -11.52
N ALA A 188 -1.29 -2.90 -12.19
CA ALA A 188 -1.48 -2.97 -13.63
C ALA A 188 -0.32 -2.34 -14.41
N THR A 189 0.42 -1.41 -13.79
CA THR A 189 1.53 -0.68 -14.43
C THR A 189 2.91 -1.16 -13.97
N ARG A 190 3.00 -2.01 -12.94
CA ARG A 190 4.27 -2.46 -12.33
C ARG A 190 5.26 -3.10 -13.30
N HIS A 191 4.76 -3.79 -14.34
CA HIS A 191 5.61 -4.46 -15.33
C HIS A 191 6.13 -3.52 -16.42
N ILE A 192 5.70 -2.26 -16.43
CA ILE A 192 6.04 -1.29 -17.46
C ILE A 192 7.36 -0.62 -17.06
N SER A 193 8.37 -0.78 -17.90
CA SER A 193 9.72 -0.28 -17.63
C SER A 193 9.76 1.25 -17.66
N GLY A 194 10.06 1.87 -16.51
CA GLY A 194 10.22 3.32 -16.39
C GLY A 194 11.38 3.89 -17.21
N ASN A 195 12.35 3.06 -17.63
CA ASN A 195 13.53 3.50 -18.39
C ASN A 195 13.23 3.78 -19.88
N HIS A 196 12.14 3.23 -20.42
CA HIS A 196 11.74 3.37 -21.83
C HIS A 196 10.22 3.54 -21.95
N LEU A 197 9.63 4.36 -21.07
CA LEU A 197 8.19 4.59 -21.09
C LEU A 197 7.80 5.41 -22.33
N ASP A 198 7.37 4.74 -23.41
CA ASP A 198 6.71 5.40 -24.52
C ASP A 198 5.27 5.77 -24.12
N ILE A 199 5.04 7.07 -23.93
CA ILE A 199 3.75 7.61 -23.50
C ILE A 199 2.65 7.32 -24.54
N LYS A 200 2.98 7.21 -25.83
CA LYS A 200 2.02 6.85 -26.89
C LYS A 200 1.51 5.44 -26.71
N GLU A 201 2.43 4.50 -26.57
CA GLU A 201 2.11 3.09 -26.39
C GLU A 201 1.39 2.88 -25.06
N PHE A 202 1.90 3.47 -23.99
CA PHE A 202 1.28 3.43 -22.68
C PHE A 202 -0.17 3.95 -22.70
N ASN A 203 -0.41 5.11 -23.30
CA ASN A 203 -1.75 5.69 -23.34
C ASN A 203 -2.70 4.89 -24.24
N SER A 204 -2.19 4.24 -25.28
CA SER A 204 -3.01 3.37 -26.14
C SER A 204 -3.55 2.14 -25.38
N VAL A 205 -2.82 1.66 -24.38
CA VAL A 205 -3.19 0.50 -23.55
C VAL A 205 -4.00 0.94 -22.33
N MET A 206 -3.54 1.97 -21.61
CA MET A 206 -4.07 2.36 -20.31
C MET A 206 -5.19 3.40 -20.39
N ASN A 207 -5.30 4.13 -21.51
CA ASN A 207 -6.30 5.18 -21.77
C ASN A 207 -6.44 6.17 -20.59
N CYS A 208 -5.31 6.67 -20.09
CA CYS A 208 -5.26 7.58 -18.97
C CYS A 208 -5.04 9.02 -19.46
N ARG A 209 -5.69 9.98 -18.80
CA ARG A 209 -5.46 11.40 -19.08
C ARG A 209 -4.15 11.87 -18.48
N TYR A 210 -3.86 11.42 -17.26
CA TYR A 210 -2.68 11.83 -16.51
C TYR A 210 -1.79 10.63 -16.18
N LEU A 211 -0.49 10.87 -16.16
CA LEU A 211 0.53 9.90 -15.83
C LEU A 211 1.51 10.53 -14.85
N ILE A 212 1.68 9.89 -13.68
CA ILE A 212 2.81 10.16 -12.79
C ILE A 212 3.94 9.23 -13.17
N SER A 213 5.10 9.81 -13.44
CA SER A 213 6.33 9.10 -13.75
C SER A 213 7.51 9.82 -13.09
N GLY A 214 8.69 9.22 -13.14
CA GLY A 214 9.84 9.74 -12.43
C GLY A 214 11.02 8.78 -12.43
N GLY A 215 12.03 9.15 -11.66
CA GLY A 215 13.26 8.38 -11.52
C GLY A 215 13.90 8.57 -10.16
N ILE A 216 14.66 7.58 -9.76
CA ILE A 216 15.42 7.53 -8.51
C ILE A 216 16.87 7.34 -8.88
N GLN A 217 17.70 8.28 -8.44
CA GLN A 217 19.15 8.22 -8.53
C GLN A 217 19.71 8.15 -7.12
N THR A 218 20.71 7.30 -6.92
CA THR A 218 21.33 7.10 -5.61
C THR A 218 22.84 7.14 -5.73
N VAL A 219 23.49 7.90 -4.85
CA VAL A 219 24.94 7.92 -4.68
C VAL A 219 25.26 7.80 -3.20
N GLY A 220 25.75 6.64 -2.77
CA GLY A 220 25.87 6.32 -1.34
C GLY A 220 24.50 6.39 -0.65
N GLU A 221 24.41 7.20 0.41
CA GLU A 221 23.15 7.44 1.14
C GLU A 221 22.31 8.59 0.55
N MET A 222 22.82 9.32 -0.45
CA MET A 222 22.07 10.41 -1.06
C MET A 222 21.16 9.87 -2.15
N MET A 223 19.86 10.10 -2.00
CA MET A 223 18.84 9.79 -2.99
C MET A 223 18.29 11.08 -3.58
N ARG A 224 18.23 11.13 -4.91
CA ARG A 224 17.51 12.14 -5.68
C ARG A 224 16.35 11.46 -6.38
N LEU A 225 15.14 11.90 -6.07
CA LEU A 225 13.90 11.46 -6.70
C LEU A 225 13.39 12.59 -7.59
N ASN A 226 13.25 12.36 -8.88
CA ASN A 226 12.53 13.23 -9.80
C ASN A 226 11.13 12.68 -10.02
N VAL A 227 10.10 13.52 -9.86
CA VAL A 227 8.70 13.14 -10.09
C VAL A 227 8.08 14.16 -11.04
N GLN A 228 7.26 13.67 -11.95
CA GLN A 228 6.57 14.48 -12.94
C GLN A 228 5.14 13.98 -13.17
N LEU A 229 4.27 14.92 -13.48
CA LEU A 229 2.91 14.70 -13.95
C LEU A 229 2.83 15.07 -15.43
N ILE A 230 2.39 14.13 -16.24
CA ILE A 230 2.28 14.28 -17.70
C ILE A 230 0.80 14.14 -18.09
N GLU A 231 0.30 15.07 -18.92
CA GLU A 231 -0.98 14.91 -19.61
C GLU A 231 -0.74 14.11 -20.92
N CYS A 232 -1.27 12.89 -20.97
CA CYS A 232 -0.93 11.91 -22.02
C CYS A 232 -1.47 12.28 -23.41
N GLY A 233 -2.48 13.17 -23.50
CA GLY A 233 -3.08 13.56 -24.77
C GLY A 233 -2.18 14.46 -25.63
N ASN A 234 -1.35 15.29 -24.98
CA ASN A 234 -0.50 16.29 -25.64
C ASN A 234 0.97 16.19 -25.20
N TYR A 235 1.33 15.21 -24.36
CA TYR A 235 2.67 15.02 -23.78
C TYR A 235 3.15 16.21 -22.95
N ASN A 236 2.22 17.04 -22.47
CA ASN A 236 2.56 18.21 -21.68
C ASN A 236 2.96 17.78 -20.26
N GLN A 237 4.13 18.23 -19.81
CA GLN A 237 4.55 18.07 -18.42
C GLN A 237 3.86 19.15 -17.58
N SER A 238 2.73 18.80 -16.97
CA SER A 238 1.90 19.74 -16.20
C SER A 238 2.57 20.14 -14.87
N TRP A 239 3.38 19.27 -14.30
CA TRP A 239 4.09 19.52 -13.04
C TRP A 239 5.33 18.64 -12.93
N ALA A 240 6.38 19.13 -12.26
CA ALA A 240 7.52 18.32 -11.87
C ALA A 240 8.20 18.87 -10.62
N GLU A 241 8.77 17.99 -9.81
CA GLU A 241 9.53 18.34 -8.61
C GLU A 241 10.68 17.35 -8.39
N ILE A 242 11.74 17.84 -7.72
CA ILE A 242 12.92 17.06 -7.37
C ILE A 242 13.06 17.05 -5.85
N TYR A 243 13.19 15.86 -5.29
CA TYR A 243 13.42 15.65 -3.86
C TYR A 243 14.82 15.10 -3.64
N GLU A 244 15.62 15.80 -2.84
CA GLU A 244 16.94 15.34 -2.40
C GLU A 244 16.91 14.99 -0.93
N CYS A 245 17.34 13.78 -0.60
CA CYS A 245 17.21 13.26 0.75
C CYS A 245 18.30 12.22 1.05
N LYS A 246 18.60 12.06 2.34
CA LYS A 246 19.44 10.97 2.82
C LYS A 246 18.54 9.77 3.10
N ILE A 247 18.78 8.66 2.42
CA ILE A 247 18.06 7.40 2.65
C ILE A 247 18.86 6.52 3.62
N SER A 248 18.16 5.99 4.61
CA SER A 248 18.68 5.02 5.59
C SER A 248 17.55 4.06 6.00
N ASN A 249 17.91 2.90 6.53
CA ASN A 249 16.92 1.90 6.98
C ASN A 249 15.98 2.47 8.06
N ALA A 250 16.46 3.43 8.86
CA ALA A 250 15.67 4.04 9.93
C ALA A 250 14.63 5.08 9.43
N ASN A 251 14.90 5.76 8.31
CA ASN A 251 14.08 6.90 7.86
C ASN A 251 13.33 6.66 6.54
N ILE A 252 13.59 5.54 5.85
CA ILE A 252 13.02 5.23 4.52
C ILE A 252 11.50 5.43 4.46
N PHE A 253 10.86 5.05 5.55
CA PHE A 253 9.43 5.08 5.77
C PHE A 253 8.86 6.48 6.00
N GLU A 254 9.45 7.27 6.89
CA GLU A 254 9.04 8.67 7.11
C GLU A 254 9.29 9.52 5.85
N LEU A 255 10.36 9.19 5.12
CA LEU A 255 10.70 9.80 3.86
C LEU A 255 9.66 9.48 2.77
N GLN A 256 9.20 8.23 2.67
CA GLN A 256 8.09 7.85 1.78
C GLN A 256 6.82 8.65 2.07
N ASP A 257 6.41 8.71 3.34
CA ASP A 257 5.18 9.42 3.74
C ASP A 257 5.28 10.92 3.38
N THR A 258 6.43 11.52 3.67
CA THR A 258 6.68 12.95 3.42
C THR A 258 6.66 13.27 1.94
N ILE A 259 7.38 12.48 1.14
CA ILE A 259 7.45 12.63 -0.31
C ILE A 259 6.08 12.39 -0.94
N CYS A 260 5.36 11.33 -0.55
CA CYS A 260 4.03 11.06 -1.08
C CYS A 260 3.08 12.24 -0.82
N ARG A 261 3.07 12.77 0.40
CA ARG A 261 2.24 13.92 0.75
C ARG A 261 2.57 15.13 -0.11
N HIS A 262 3.86 15.46 -0.26
CA HIS A 262 4.29 16.60 -1.08
C HIS A 262 3.90 16.43 -2.55
N ILE A 263 4.06 15.23 -3.10
CA ILE A 263 3.63 14.94 -4.48
C ILE A 263 2.12 15.15 -4.61
N ILE A 264 1.30 14.60 -3.71
CA ILE A 264 -0.16 14.73 -3.74
C ILE A 264 -0.61 16.19 -3.64
N GLU A 265 0.01 16.97 -2.74
CA GLU A 265 -0.22 18.41 -2.60
C GLU A 265 0.17 19.17 -3.88
N GLY A 266 1.30 18.79 -4.51
CA GLY A 266 1.81 19.42 -5.72
C GLY A 266 1.00 19.10 -6.99
N VAL A 267 0.54 17.85 -7.15
CA VAL A 267 -0.26 17.45 -8.32
C VAL A 267 -1.71 17.88 -8.24
N GLY A 268 -2.26 18.02 -7.03
CA GLY A 268 -3.68 18.32 -6.78
C GLY A 268 -4.27 19.44 -7.65
N PRO A 269 -3.63 20.63 -7.74
CA PRO A 269 -4.09 21.74 -8.57
C PRO A 269 -4.23 21.45 -10.07
N PHE A 270 -3.54 20.42 -10.58
CA PHE A 270 -3.52 20.07 -12.01
C PHE A 270 -4.48 18.95 -12.37
N ILE A 271 -4.88 18.14 -11.39
CA ILE A 271 -5.66 16.90 -11.60
C ILE A 271 -7.08 16.99 -11.03
N GLY A 272 -7.42 17.99 -10.22
CA GLY A 272 -8.75 18.12 -9.63
C GLY A 272 -9.27 19.56 -9.50
N HIS A 273 -10.44 19.80 -10.11
CA HIS A 273 -11.52 20.63 -9.57
C HIS A 273 -12.73 19.72 -9.32
#